data_AF-A0A7I7YRP7-F1
#
_entry.id   AF-A0A7I7YRP7-F1
#
_cell.length_a   1.000
_cell.length_b   1.000
_cell.length_c   1.000
_cell.angle_alpha   90.00
_cell.angle_beta   90.00
_cell.angle_gamma   90.00
#
_symmetry.space_group_name_H-M   'P 1'
#
loop_
_entity.id
_entity.type
_entity.pdbx_description
1 polymer ?
#
loop_
_entity_poly.entity_id
_entity_poly.type
_entity_poly.pdbx_seq_one_letter_code
_entity_poly.pdbx_strand_id
1 'polypeptide(L)'
;MESRWVLHLDMDAFFASVEQLTRPTLRGRPVLVGGLGGRGVVAGASYEARVFGARSAMPMHQARRLIGVTAVVLPPRGVVYGVASRRVFDTVREVLPVVEQLSFDEAFGEPPQLAGASAELVEQFCEDLRRRVRDRTGLTASVGAGSGKQVAKIASGLAKPDGVRVVRRAEEELLLGGLPVRRLWGIGPVAEEKLHRLGIETIGQLAALTAAEAANILGATVGPALHLLARGVDDRPVAERAEAKQISSESTFAVDLTSLEQLREAIDPIAEHAHQRLLRDGRGARTVTVKLKKADMSTLTRSATLPYATTEPGALVAVARRLLLDPREIGPIRLLGVGFSGLSDVRQESLFPDLELPGQEPGRQSVETAAEAMFAAGPDAAGRRIGDDAGWRVGDDVGWRVGDDVVHRELGHGWVQGAGHGVVTARFETRGSGPGPARTFPAGTADLSAANPVDSLDWPDYVGALQVSAPPADDVGDG
;
A
#
# COMPACT_ATOMS: atom_id res chain seq x y z
N MET A 1 13.03 22.94 -27.56
CA MET A 1 12.10 21.88 -27.14
C MET A 1 10.81 22.54 -26.78
N GLU A 2 9.70 22.12 -27.37
CA GLU A 2 8.37 22.53 -26.95
C GLU A 2 8.24 22.34 -25.43
N SER A 3 7.62 23.30 -24.74
CA SER A 3 7.47 23.26 -23.28
C SER A 3 6.51 22.14 -22.89
N ARG A 4 7.10 20.99 -22.56
CA ARG A 4 6.45 19.84 -21.93
C ARG A 4 5.90 20.20 -20.55
N TRP A 5 4.77 19.61 -20.21
CA TRP A 5 4.16 19.70 -18.88
C TRP A 5 3.87 18.31 -18.33
N VAL A 6 4.64 17.93 -17.31
CA VAL A 6 4.38 16.75 -16.49
C VAL A 6 3.55 17.17 -15.29
N LEU A 7 2.49 16.43 -15.02
CA LEU A 7 1.64 16.58 -13.85
C LEU A 7 1.97 15.47 -12.85
N HIS A 8 1.97 15.80 -11.57
CA HIS A 8 1.97 14.83 -10.47
C HIS A 8 0.74 15.08 -9.61
N LEU A 9 -0.16 14.10 -9.56
CA LEU A 9 -1.32 14.09 -8.68
C LEU A 9 -0.99 13.25 -7.44
N ASP A 10 -1.30 13.78 -6.26
CA ASP A 10 -1.04 13.13 -4.98
C ASP A 10 -2.21 13.39 -4.03
N MET A 11 -2.88 12.33 -3.58
CA MET A 11 -4.04 12.43 -2.70
C MET A 11 -3.63 12.90 -1.31
N ASP A 12 -4.42 13.80 -0.77
CA ASP A 12 -4.15 14.44 0.51
C ASP A 12 -4.39 13.50 1.68
N ALA A 13 -3.32 13.20 2.44
CA ALA A 13 -3.36 12.34 3.63
C ALA A 13 -4.20 11.05 3.43
N PHE A 14 -4.04 10.42 2.25
CA PHE A 14 -5.01 9.48 1.65
C PHE A 14 -5.71 8.54 2.63
N PHE A 15 -4.98 7.70 3.38
CA PHE A 15 -5.62 6.74 4.30
C PHE A 15 -6.46 7.43 5.37
N ALA A 16 -5.95 8.50 6.00
CA ALA A 16 -6.72 9.22 7.01
C ALA A 16 -7.94 9.94 6.39
N SER A 17 -7.80 10.49 5.18
CA SER A 17 -8.91 11.12 4.46
C SER A 17 -10.00 10.13 4.07
N VAL A 18 -9.65 8.89 3.68
CA VAL A 18 -10.63 7.82 3.45
C VAL A 18 -11.34 7.42 4.75
N GLU A 19 -10.60 7.34 5.86
CA GLU A 19 -11.22 7.11 7.17
C GLU A 19 -12.18 8.24 7.55
N GLN A 20 -11.80 9.51 7.39
CA GLN A 20 -12.67 10.66 7.67
C GLN A 20 -13.83 10.82 6.68
N LEU A 21 -13.69 10.30 5.46
CA LEU A 21 -14.75 10.27 4.46
C LEU A 21 -15.85 9.30 4.88
N THR A 22 -15.47 8.08 5.24
CA THR A 22 -16.37 6.98 5.61
C THR A 22 -16.86 7.04 7.05
N ARG A 23 -16.14 7.77 7.93
CA ARG A 23 -16.48 8.00 9.35
C ARG A 23 -16.58 9.51 9.61
N PRO A 24 -17.68 10.17 9.21
CA PRO A 24 -17.78 11.63 9.16
C PRO A 24 -17.54 12.34 10.50
N THR A 25 -17.80 11.68 11.64
CA THR A 25 -17.49 12.22 12.98
C THR A 25 -15.97 12.41 13.21
N LEU A 26 -15.10 11.83 12.38
CA LEU A 26 -13.64 11.97 12.48
C LEU A 26 -13.07 13.18 11.74
N ARG A 27 -13.88 13.90 10.96
CA ARG A 27 -13.43 15.14 10.29
C ARG A 27 -13.03 16.17 11.33
N GLY A 28 -11.89 16.86 11.13
CA GLY A 28 -11.36 17.80 12.10
C GLY A 28 -10.66 17.15 13.31
N ARG A 29 -10.55 15.81 13.36
CA ARG A 29 -9.88 15.09 14.45
C ARG A 29 -8.49 14.61 14.02
N PRO A 30 -7.52 14.53 14.95
CA PRO A 30 -6.19 13.99 14.65
C PRO A 30 -6.24 12.47 14.53
N VAL A 31 -6.49 12.00 13.31
CA VAL A 31 -6.55 10.58 12.93
C VAL A 31 -5.18 10.06 12.51
N LEU A 32 -4.81 8.90 13.05
CA LEU A 32 -3.66 8.08 12.69
C LEU A 32 -4.17 6.71 12.19
N VAL A 33 -3.74 6.29 11.02
CA VAL A 33 -3.99 4.96 10.47
C VAL A 33 -2.70 4.17 10.52
N GLY A 34 -2.72 2.95 11.03
CA GLY A 34 -1.55 2.07 11.04
C GLY A 34 -1.65 0.91 12.02
N GLY A 35 -0.54 0.18 12.18
CA GLY A 35 -0.49 -0.96 13.07
C GLY A 35 -0.74 -0.57 14.53
N LEU A 36 -1.62 -1.30 15.21
CA LEU A 36 -1.98 -1.06 16.61
C LEU A 36 -1.02 -1.76 17.61
N GLY A 37 -0.23 -2.73 17.15
CA GLY A 37 0.74 -3.45 17.96
C GLY A 37 1.93 -2.60 18.40
N GLY A 38 2.72 -3.09 19.37
CA GLY A 38 3.86 -2.36 19.95
C GLY A 38 4.96 -1.95 18.96
N ARG A 39 5.01 -2.60 17.78
CA ARG A 39 5.93 -2.30 16.67
C ARG A 39 5.26 -1.61 15.49
N GLY A 40 4.00 -1.20 15.65
CA GLY A 40 3.23 -0.53 14.62
C GLY A 40 3.81 0.82 14.24
N VAL A 41 3.69 1.15 12.95
CA VAL A 41 4.05 2.46 12.39
C VAL A 41 2.81 3.13 11.83
N VAL A 42 2.84 4.46 11.79
CA VAL A 42 1.80 5.25 11.14
C VAL A 42 1.90 5.05 9.62
N ALA A 43 0.88 4.45 9.03
CA ALA A 43 0.72 4.35 7.58
C ALA A 43 0.23 5.69 7.00
N GLY A 44 -0.77 6.30 7.63
CA GLY A 44 -1.30 7.61 7.24
C GLY A 44 -1.60 8.49 8.46
N ALA A 45 -1.21 9.76 8.38
CA ALA A 45 -1.57 10.78 9.36
C ALA A 45 -2.38 11.90 8.70
N SER A 46 -3.54 12.20 9.28
CA SER A 46 -4.38 13.36 8.93
C SER A 46 -3.60 14.68 9.07
N TYR A 47 -4.06 15.74 8.41
CA TYR A 47 -3.45 17.06 8.56
C TYR A 47 -3.56 17.58 10.00
N GLU A 48 -4.66 17.29 10.68
CA GLU A 48 -4.89 17.60 12.09
C GLU A 48 -3.87 16.89 12.99
N ALA A 49 -3.51 15.64 12.69
CA ALA A 49 -2.44 14.93 13.39
C ALA A 49 -1.05 15.53 13.10
N ARG A 50 -0.81 15.99 11.86
CA ARG A 50 0.47 16.60 11.45
C ARG A 50 0.76 17.92 12.15
N VAL A 51 -0.26 18.67 12.60
CA VAL A 51 -0.08 19.87 13.43
C VAL A 51 0.71 19.57 14.71
N PHE A 52 0.53 18.37 15.29
CA PHE A 52 1.27 17.91 16.47
C PHE A 52 2.64 17.30 16.13
N GLY A 53 3.07 17.32 14.86
CA GLY A 53 4.32 16.72 14.40
C GLY A 53 4.26 15.22 14.11
N ALA A 54 3.07 14.59 14.17
CA ALA A 54 2.91 13.21 13.74
C ALA A 54 3.09 13.08 12.22
N ARG A 55 3.74 12.01 11.76
CA ARG A 55 4.02 11.78 10.32
C ARG A 55 3.98 10.29 9.97
N SER A 56 3.76 9.99 8.69
CA SER A 56 3.89 8.62 8.18
C SER A 56 5.28 8.04 8.47
N ALA A 57 5.34 6.72 8.62
CA ALA A 57 6.50 5.94 9.06
C ALA A 57 7.02 6.25 10.48
N MET A 58 6.39 7.15 11.23
CA MET A 58 6.69 7.34 12.66
C MET A 58 6.20 6.12 13.46
N PRO A 59 6.93 5.67 14.50
CA PRO A 59 6.41 4.68 15.45
C PRO A 59 5.07 5.13 16.04
N MET A 60 4.08 4.25 16.06
CA MET A 60 2.70 4.60 16.45
C MET A 60 2.64 5.15 17.89
N HIS A 61 3.40 4.57 18.81
CA HIS A 61 3.46 5.04 20.21
C HIS A 61 3.97 6.49 20.30
N GLN A 62 4.95 6.87 19.47
CA GLN A 62 5.50 8.22 19.45
C GLN A 62 4.49 9.20 18.87
N ALA A 63 3.83 8.84 17.76
CA ALA A 63 2.79 9.68 17.15
C ALA A 63 1.62 9.93 18.10
N ARG A 64 1.14 8.89 18.80
CA ARG A 64 0.11 9.01 19.84
C ARG A 64 0.53 9.93 20.98
N ARG A 65 1.79 9.82 21.44
CA ARG A 65 2.32 10.68 22.51
C ARG A 65 2.39 12.15 22.10
N LEU A 66 2.73 12.44 20.84
CA LEU A 66 2.77 13.82 20.32
C LEU A 66 1.39 14.48 20.32
N ILE A 67 0.35 13.74 19.94
CA ILE A 67 -1.03 14.26 19.86
C ILE A 67 -1.70 14.27 21.24
N GLY A 68 -1.43 13.27 22.07
CA GLY A 68 -2.04 13.12 23.39
C GLY A 68 -3.42 12.48 23.35
N VAL A 69 -4.28 12.87 24.29
CA VAL A 69 -5.58 12.21 24.57
C VAL A 69 -6.59 12.29 23.42
N THR A 70 -6.41 13.24 22.50
CA THR A 70 -7.32 13.45 21.37
C THR A 70 -7.03 12.54 20.17
N ALA A 71 -5.91 11.81 20.18
CA ALA A 71 -5.48 10.95 19.10
C ALA A 71 -6.51 9.86 18.81
N VAL A 72 -6.96 9.77 17.55
CA VAL A 72 -7.77 8.67 17.06
C VAL A 72 -6.87 7.73 16.29
N VAL A 73 -6.82 6.46 16.68
CA VAL A 73 -5.98 5.46 16.01
C VAL A 73 -6.87 4.38 15.43
N LEU A 74 -6.73 4.14 14.13
CA LEU A 74 -7.52 3.16 13.39
C LEU A 74 -6.61 2.11 12.72
N PRO A 75 -7.04 0.84 12.69
CA PRO A 75 -6.38 -0.16 11.87
C PRO A 75 -6.59 0.17 10.38
N PRO A 76 -5.63 -0.20 9.50
CA PRO A 76 -5.79 0.01 8.07
C PRO A 76 -6.89 -0.87 7.47
N ARG A 77 -7.69 -0.32 6.56
CA ARG A 77 -8.71 -1.05 5.80
C ARG A 77 -8.32 -1.14 4.33
N GLY A 78 -7.37 -2.02 4.01
CA GLY A 78 -6.74 -2.11 2.68
C GLY A 78 -7.73 -2.25 1.52
N VAL A 79 -8.81 -3.02 1.70
CA VAL A 79 -9.86 -3.19 0.68
C VAL A 79 -10.60 -1.88 0.37
N VAL A 80 -10.90 -1.08 1.39
CA VAL A 80 -11.56 0.24 1.24
C VAL A 80 -10.63 1.20 0.52
N TYR A 81 -9.34 1.22 0.88
CA TYR A 81 -8.33 2.04 0.23
C TYR A 81 -8.13 1.66 -1.24
N GLY A 82 -8.20 0.36 -1.56
CA GLY A 82 -8.14 -0.14 -2.93
C GLY A 82 -9.31 0.34 -3.79
N VAL A 83 -10.54 0.24 -3.29
CA VAL A 83 -11.74 0.72 -4.00
C VAL A 83 -11.70 2.24 -4.17
N ALA A 84 -11.31 3.00 -3.13
CA ALA A 84 -11.15 4.45 -3.20
C ALA A 84 -10.08 4.88 -4.22
N SER A 85 -8.90 4.23 -4.19
CA SER A 85 -7.81 4.48 -5.12
C SER A 85 -8.23 4.20 -6.57
N ARG A 86 -8.89 3.06 -6.82
CA ARG A 86 -9.37 2.71 -8.17
C ARG A 86 -10.33 3.78 -8.68
N ARG A 87 -11.32 4.19 -7.89
CA ARG A 87 -12.29 5.22 -8.30
C ARG A 87 -11.64 6.57 -8.59
N VAL A 88 -10.65 6.97 -7.80
CA VAL A 88 -9.83 8.18 -8.05
C VAL A 88 -9.15 8.05 -9.41
N PHE A 89 -8.40 6.98 -9.65
CA PHE A 89 -7.62 6.87 -10.88
C PHE A 89 -8.47 6.59 -12.12
N ASP A 90 -9.63 5.96 -12.00
CA ASP A 90 -10.62 5.88 -13.09
C ASP A 90 -11.07 7.29 -13.49
N THR A 91 -11.37 8.15 -12.51
CA THR A 91 -11.71 9.56 -12.75
C THR A 91 -10.56 10.33 -13.40
N VAL A 92 -9.31 10.06 -13.00
CA VAL A 92 -8.11 10.67 -13.60
C VAL A 92 -7.93 10.22 -15.06
N ARG A 93 -8.16 8.94 -15.35
CA ARG A 93 -8.01 8.36 -16.71
C ARG A 93 -9.04 8.88 -17.70
N GLU A 94 -10.17 9.42 -17.25
CA GLU A 94 -11.13 10.11 -18.12
C GLU A 94 -10.52 11.35 -18.81
N VAL A 95 -9.45 11.94 -18.24
CA VAL A 95 -8.81 13.17 -18.76
C VAL A 95 -7.32 13.02 -19.03
N LEU A 96 -6.67 12.00 -18.48
CA LEU A 96 -5.27 11.67 -18.72
C LEU A 96 -5.17 10.33 -19.46
N PRO A 97 -4.74 10.32 -20.74
CA PRO A 97 -4.68 9.08 -21.53
C PRO A 97 -3.61 8.11 -21.04
N VAL A 98 -2.55 8.61 -20.40
CA VAL A 98 -1.46 7.80 -19.83
C VAL A 98 -1.29 8.22 -18.37
N VAL A 99 -1.40 7.26 -17.46
CA VAL A 99 -1.29 7.48 -16.00
C VAL A 99 -0.23 6.54 -15.42
N GLU A 100 0.93 7.10 -15.09
CA GLU A 100 1.98 6.35 -14.40
C GLU A 100 1.69 6.30 -12.89
N GLN A 101 0.90 5.31 -12.47
CA GLN A 101 0.55 5.12 -11.07
C GLN A 101 1.73 4.56 -10.25
N LEU A 102 2.17 5.30 -9.23
CA LEU A 102 3.29 4.88 -8.37
C LEU A 102 2.78 4.10 -7.14
N SER A 103 1.69 4.56 -6.53
CA SER A 103 1.11 4.03 -5.28
C SER A 103 -0.44 4.04 -5.32
N PHE A 104 -1.08 3.80 -4.18
CA PHE A 104 -2.54 3.95 -4.03
C PHE A 104 -3.02 5.40 -4.22
N ASP A 105 -2.16 6.39 -4.03
CA ASP A 105 -2.53 7.78 -3.89
C ASP A 105 -1.78 8.74 -4.81
N GLU A 106 -0.79 8.26 -5.59
CA GLU A 106 0.01 9.15 -6.43
C GLU A 106 0.23 8.60 -7.85
N ALA A 107 0.24 9.50 -8.83
CA ALA A 107 0.55 9.19 -10.22
C ALA A 107 1.14 10.39 -10.97
N PHE A 108 1.88 10.09 -12.04
CA PHE A 108 2.23 11.07 -13.06
C PHE A 108 1.29 11.02 -14.25
N GLY A 109 1.10 12.16 -14.90
CA GLY A 109 0.43 12.29 -16.19
C GLY A 109 1.14 13.31 -17.07
N GLU A 110 1.05 13.15 -18.38
CA GLU A 110 1.62 14.09 -19.36
C GLU A 110 0.60 14.27 -20.50
N PRO A 111 -0.38 15.18 -20.33
CA PRO A 111 -1.45 15.34 -21.30
C PRO A 111 -0.93 16.02 -22.58
N PRO A 112 -1.05 15.40 -23.76
CA PRO A 112 -0.54 15.97 -25.00
C PRO A 112 -1.11 17.36 -25.32
N GLN A 113 -2.37 17.61 -24.95
CA GLN A 113 -3.03 18.91 -25.15
C GLN A 113 -2.41 20.06 -24.34
N LEU A 114 -1.58 19.77 -23.33
CA LEU A 114 -0.87 20.81 -22.59
C LEU A 114 0.50 21.13 -23.20
N ALA A 115 0.99 20.37 -24.20
CA ALA A 115 2.26 20.68 -24.83
C ALA A 115 2.26 22.11 -25.40
N GLY A 116 3.22 22.94 -24.98
CA GLY A 116 3.28 24.35 -25.39
C GLY A 116 2.27 25.28 -24.70
N ALA A 117 1.41 24.78 -23.82
CA ALA A 117 0.41 25.58 -23.12
C ALA A 117 1.05 26.57 -22.12
N SER A 118 0.36 27.69 -21.90
CA SER A 118 0.75 28.65 -20.86
C SER A 118 0.55 28.06 -19.47
N ALA A 119 1.28 28.58 -18.48
CA ALA A 119 1.18 28.10 -17.10
C ALA A 119 -0.24 28.26 -16.52
N GLU A 120 -0.95 29.31 -16.95
CA GLU A 120 -2.32 29.61 -16.52
C GLU A 120 -3.31 28.56 -17.05
N LEU A 121 -3.14 28.10 -18.29
CA LEU A 121 -3.94 27.01 -18.85
C LEU A 121 -3.67 25.68 -18.15
N VAL A 122 -2.40 25.41 -17.79
CA VAL A 122 -2.02 24.21 -17.04
C VAL A 122 -2.61 24.25 -15.63
N GLU A 123 -2.57 25.41 -14.97
CA GLU A 123 -3.15 25.61 -13.64
C GLU A 123 -4.67 25.37 -13.67
N GLN A 124 -5.37 25.93 -14.65
CA GLN A 124 -6.81 25.70 -14.85
C GLN A 124 -7.12 24.20 -15.07
N PHE A 125 -6.34 23.51 -15.90
CA PHE A 125 -6.50 22.07 -16.13
C PHE A 125 -6.32 21.27 -14.83
N CYS A 126 -5.31 21.60 -14.02
CA CYS A 126 -5.06 20.95 -12.74
C CYS A 126 -6.20 21.21 -11.72
N GLU A 127 -6.75 22.43 -11.67
CA GLU A 127 -7.89 22.75 -10.82
C GLU A 127 -9.15 21.98 -11.23
N ASP A 128 -9.42 21.87 -12.53
CA ASP A 128 -10.56 21.11 -13.03
C ASP A 128 -10.40 19.59 -12.77
N LEU A 129 -9.17 19.06 -12.90
CA LEU A 129 -8.85 17.68 -12.52
C LEU A 129 -9.13 17.43 -11.02
N ARG A 130 -8.64 18.31 -10.14
CA ARG A 130 -8.88 18.20 -8.69
C ARG A 130 -10.37 18.27 -8.35
N ARG A 131 -11.11 19.18 -8.99
CA ARG A 131 -12.56 19.31 -8.80
C ARG A 131 -13.29 18.02 -9.18
N ARG A 132 -12.97 17.44 -10.35
CA ARG A 132 -13.56 16.15 -10.78
C ARG A 132 -13.30 15.03 -9.79
N VAL A 133 -12.06 14.88 -9.32
CA VAL A 133 -11.72 13.86 -8.31
C VAL A 133 -12.54 14.07 -7.03
N ARG A 134 -12.65 15.31 -6.55
CA ARG A 134 -13.45 15.65 -5.38
C ARG A 134 -14.93 15.36 -5.59
N ASP A 135 -15.51 15.77 -6.71
CA ASP A 135 -16.94 15.58 -7.00
C ASP A 135 -17.29 14.09 -7.10
N ARG A 136 -16.40 13.28 -7.69
CA ARG A 136 -16.63 11.84 -7.89
C ARG A 136 -16.40 11.00 -6.64
N THR A 137 -15.50 11.42 -5.75
CA THR A 137 -15.04 10.58 -4.63
C THR A 137 -15.25 11.21 -3.25
N GLY A 138 -15.30 12.53 -3.15
CA GLY A 138 -15.26 13.28 -1.90
C GLY A 138 -13.86 13.40 -1.29
N LEU A 139 -12.81 12.94 -1.98
CA LEU A 139 -11.42 13.05 -1.54
C LEU A 139 -10.73 14.24 -2.22
N THR A 140 -9.78 14.85 -1.51
CA THR A 140 -8.97 15.95 -2.06
C THR A 140 -7.62 15.46 -2.56
N ALA A 141 -7.08 16.19 -3.53
CA ALA A 141 -5.77 15.93 -4.11
C ALA A 141 -5.03 17.24 -4.29
N SER A 142 -3.70 17.18 -4.21
CA SER A 142 -2.81 18.25 -4.62
C SER A 142 -2.15 17.89 -5.94
N VAL A 143 -2.00 18.88 -6.82
CA VAL A 143 -1.43 18.66 -8.16
C VAL A 143 -0.26 19.61 -8.40
N GLY A 144 0.86 19.05 -8.82
CA GLY A 144 2.03 19.81 -9.23
C GLY A 144 2.27 19.68 -10.72
N ALA A 145 2.71 20.74 -11.37
CA ALA A 145 3.11 20.72 -12.77
C ALA A 145 4.53 21.28 -12.96
N GLY A 146 5.31 20.70 -13.87
CA GLY A 146 6.65 21.19 -14.22
C GLY A 146 7.19 20.54 -15.50
N SER A 147 8.45 20.86 -15.85
CA SER A 147 9.07 20.34 -17.08
C SER A 147 9.43 18.85 -17.06
N GLY A 148 9.31 18.20 -15.90
CA GLY A 148 9.63 16.79 -15.70
C GLY A 148 9.07 16.24 -14.38
N LYS A 149 9.15 14.92 -14.20
CA LYS A 149 8.59 14.22 -13.03
C LYS A 149 9.12 14.76 -11.70
N GLN A 150 10.41 15.08 -11.62
CA GLN A 150 11.03 15.59 -10.40
C GLN A 150 10.44 16.93 -9.95
N VAL A 151 10.31 17.87 -10.89
CA VAL A 151 9.75 19.20 -10.61
C VAL A 151 8.27 19.08 -10.29
N ALA A 152 7.50 18.32 -11.10
CA ALA A 152 6.08 18.10 -10.86
C ALA A 152 5.81 17.49 -9.48
N LYS A 153 6.59 16.48 -9.06
CA LYS A 153 6.47 15.87 -7.74
C LYS A 153 6.77 16.86 -6.62
N ILE A 154 7.85 17.63 -6.72
CA ILE A 154 8.17 18.68 -5.74
C ILE A 154 7.05 19.71 -5.67
N ALA A 155 6.57 20.18 -6.83
CA ALA A 155 5.51 21.17 -6.94
C ALA A 155 4.23 20.70 -6.22
N SER A 156 3.82 19.44 -6.43
CA SER A 156 2.63 18.88 -5.75
C SER A 156 2.79 18.86 -4.23
N GLY A 157 4.01 18.59 -3.74
CA GLY A 157 4.32 18.61 -2.30
C GLY A 157 4.32 20.02 -1.71
N LEU A 158 4.61 21.05 -2.52
CA LEU A 158 4.48 22.47 -2.14
C LEU A 158 3.04 22.97 -2.24
N ALA A 159 2.20 22.31 -3.04
CA ALA A 159 0.79 22.64 -3.22
C ALA A 159 -0.10 22.09 -2.08
N LYS A 160 0.40 21.14 -1.28
CA LYS A 160 -0.36 20.52 -0.19
C LYS A 160 -0.67 21.50 0.96
N PRO A 161 -1.85 21.41 1.60
CA PRO A 161 -2.98 20.56 1.24
C PRO A 161 -3.86 21.18 0.15
N ASP A 162 -4.56 20.33 -0.61
CA ASP A 162 -5.65 20.72 -1.50
C ASP A 162 -5.32 21.94 -2.38
N GLY A 163 -4.22 21.88 -3.13
CA GLY A 163 -3.75 22.98 -3.96
C GLY A 163 -3.18 22.56 -5.30
N VAL A 164 -2.94 23.55 -6.16
CA VAL A 164 -2.16 23.43 -7.40
C VAL A 164 -0.88 24.25 -7.29
N ARG A 165 0.23 23.72 -7.80
CA ARG A 165 1.44 24.51 -8.05
C ARG A 165 1.99 24.18 -9.43
N VAL A 166 1.97 25.17 -10.31
CA VAL A 166 2.65 25.12 -11.62
C VAL A 166 4.02 25.78 -11.49
N VAL A 167 5.08 25.09 -11.91
CA VAL A 167 6.45 25.60 -11.91
C VAL A 167 6.91 25.79 -13.35
N ARG A 168 7.02 27.06 -13.78
CA ARG A 168 7.53 27.45 -15.10
C ARG A 168 9.02 27.15 -15.23
N ARG A 169 9.48 26.85 -16.44
CA ARG A 169 10.90 26.55 -16.71
C ARG A 169 11.87 27.63 -16.20
N ALA A 170 11.47 28.90 -16.27
CA ALA A 170 12.30 30.03 -15.80
C ALA A 170 12.41 30.14 -14.27
N GLU A 171 11.48 29.58 -13.49
CA GLU A 171 11.52 29.59 -12.02
C GLU A 171 12.13 28.32 -11.42
N GLU A 172 12.36 27.27 -12.22
CA GLU A 172 12.81 25.96 -11.74
C GLU A 172 14.18 26.01 -11.05
N GLU A 173 15.17 26.67 -11.65
CA GLU A 173 16.52 26.73 -11.08
C GLU A 173 16.53 27.41 -9.71
N LEU A 174 15.85 28.56 -9.60
CA LEU A 174 15.74 29.31 -8.36
C LEU A 174 14.97 28.52 -7.29
N LEU A 175 13.83 27.91 -7.69
CA LEU A 175 13.01 27.11 -6.78
C LEU A 175 13.78 25.91 -6.26
N LEU A 176 14.37 25.10 -7.15
CA LEU A 176 15.12 23.91 -6.77
C LEU A 176 16.32 24.30 -5.91
N GLY A 177 17.10 25.30 -6.33
CA GLY A 177 18.32 25.71 -5.67
C GLY A 177 18.17 25.99 -4.16
N GLY A 178 17.05 26.60 -3.76
CA GLY A 178 16.77 26.95 -2.37
C GLY A 178 16.18 25.82 -1.50
N LEU A 179 15.82 24.67 -2.09
CA LEU A 179 15.20 23.58 -1.33
C LEU A 179 16.25 22.71 -0.62
N PRO A 180 15.94 22.17 0.58
CA PRO A 180 16.77 21.16 1.22
C PRO A 180 16.97 19.96 0.29
N VAL A 181 18.17 19.39 0.28
CA VAL A 181 18.53 18.29 -0.64
C VAL A 181 17.63 17.06 -0.47
N ARG A 182 17.07 16.89 0.74
CA ARG A 182 16.10 15.85 1.09
C ARG A 182 14.77 15.93 0.31
N ARG A 183 14.45 17.07 -0.30
CA ARG A 183 13.28 17.26 -1.18
C ARG A 183 13.46 16.61 -2.55
N LEU A 184 14.70 16.31 -2.97
CA LEU A 184 14.96 15.64 -4.23
C LEU A 184 14.47 14.18 -4.17
N TRP A 185 13.69 13.76 -5.16
CA TRP A 185 13.11 12.42 -5.17
C TRP A 185 14.20 11.40 -5.51
N GLY A 186 14.44 10.48 -4.57
CA GLY A 186 15.56 9.53 -4.62
C GLY A 186 16.64 9.79 -3.55
N ILE A 187 16.62 10.96 -2.88
CA ILE A 187 17.44 11.20 -1.69
C ILE A 187 16.68 10.75 -0.44
N GLY A 188 17.09 9.60 0.12
CA GLY A 188 16.63 9.12 1.42
C GLY A 188 17.52 9.58 2.59
N PRO A 189 17.17 9.26 3.85
CA PRO A 189 17.90 9.70 5.05
C PRO A 189 19.41 9.39 5.02
N VAL A 190 19.78 8.22 4.49
CA VAL A 190 21.19 7.80 4.40
C VAL A 190 21.97 8.66 3.39
N ALA A 191 21.36 8.98 2.25
CA ALA A 191 21.98 9.83 1.23
C ALA A 191 22.07 11.28 1.71
N GLU A 192 21.01 11.78 2.35
CA GLU A 192 20.96 13.08 3.02
C GLU A 192 22.10 13.22 4.05
N GLU A 193 22.26 12.26 4.95
CA GLU A 193 23.33 12.28 5.97
C GLU A 193 24.73 12.29 5.35
N LYS A 194 24.94 11.55 4.25
CA LYS A 194 26.22 11.58 3.51
C LYS A 194 26.50 12.97 2.92
N LEU A 195 25.49 13.62 2.35
CA LEU A 195 25.60 14.96 1.76
C LEU A 195 25.82 16.04 2.83
N HIS A 196 25.07 15.99 3.94
CA HIS A 196 25.22 16.93 5.05
C HIS A 196 26.62 16.87 5.68
N ARG A 197 27.23 15.68 5.81
CA ARG A 197 28.62 15.54 6.30
C ARG A 197 29.66 16.24 5.42
N LEU A 198 29.30 16.56 4.17
CA LEU A 198 30.14 17.28 3.23
C LEU A 198 29.70 18.76 3.06
N GLY A 199 28.76 19.23 3.89
CA GLY A 199 28.23 20.59 3.83
C GLY A 199 27.23 20.85 2.70
N ILE A 200 26.72 19.79 2.05
CA ILE A 200 25.73 19.89 0.97
C ILE A 200 24.34 19.75 1.58
N GLU A 201 23.68 20.87 1.86
CA GLU A 201 22.37 20.95 2.51
C GLU A 201 21.23 21.19 1.52
N THR A 202 21.51 21.80 0.37
CA THR A 202 20.52 22.23 -0.61
C THR A 202 20.66 21.50 -1.95
N ILE A 203 19.58 21.46 -2.72
CA ILE A 203 19.61 20.93 -4.09
C ILE A 203 20.56 21.77 -4.96
N GLY A 204 20.63 23.09 -4.76
CA GLY A 204 21.55 23.97 -5.49
C GLY A 204 23.02 23.60 -5.26
N GLN A 205 23.41 23.30 -4.02
CA GLN A 205 24.76 22.83 -3.71
C GLN A 205 25.06 21.47 -4.36
N LEU A 206 24.09 20.55 -4.38
CA LEU A 206 24.24 19.28 -5.10
C LEU A 206 24.37 19.49 -6.61
N ALA A 207 23.58 20.40 -7.19
CA ALA A 207 23.61 20.74 -8.60
C ALA A 207 24.96 21.34 -9.04
N ALA A 208 25.61 22.09 -8.16
CA ALA A 208 26.91 22.73 -8.40
C ALA A 208 28.10 21.76 -8.44
N LEU A 209 27.94 20.52 -7.98
CA LEU A 209 28.98 19.50 -8.06
C LEU A 209 29.32 19.14 -9.52
N THR A 210 30.52 18.60 -9.71
CA THR A 210 30.84 17.85 -10.93
C THR A 210 30.14 16.49 -10.93
N ALA A 211 29.93 15.93 -12.13
CA ALA A 211 29.33 14.59 -12.26
C ALA A 211 30.16 13.50 -11.54
N ALA A 212 31.49 13.65 -11.52
CA ALA A 212 32.40 12.75 -10.83
C ALA A 212 32.25 12.81 -9.30
N GLU A 213 32.13 14.01 -8.72
CA GLU A 213 31.87 14.18 -7.29
C GLU A 213 30.52 13.57 -6.90
N ALA A 214 29.46 13.85 -7.66
CA ALA A 214 28.14 13.28 -7.40
C ALA A 214 28.15 11.74 -7.45
N ALA A 215 28.85 11.15 -8.43
CA ALA A 215 29.02 9.69 -8.53
C ALA A 215 29.83 9.11 -7.35
N ASN A 216 30.88 9.81 -6.90
CA ASN A 216 31.69 9.36 -5.76
C ASN A 216 30.91 9.41 -4.43
N ILE A 217 30.06 10.42 -4.24
CA ILE A 217 29.30 10.60 -2.99
C ILE A 217 28.08 9.68 -2.94
N LEU A 218 27.29 9.65 -4.02
CA LEU A 218 26.00 8.96 -4.08
C LEU A 218 26.07 7.57 -4.72
N GLY A 219 27.23 7.20 -5.26
CA GLY A 219 27.47 5.95 -5.97
C GLY A 219 27.34 6.08 -7.48
N ALA A 220 28.16 5.32 -8.21
CA ALA A 220 28.29 5.42 -9.67
C ALA A 220 27.00 5.14 -10.44
N THR A 221 26.07 4.36 -9.88
CA THR A 221 24.83 3.98 -10.56
C THR A 221 23.75 5.05 -10.47
N VAL A 222 23.53 5.62 -9.28
CA VAL A 222 22.39 6.54 -9.02
C VAL A 222 22.81 8.00 -8.93
N GLY A 223 24.06 8.28 -8.56
CA GLY A 223 24.59 9.62 -8.38
C GLY A 223 24.47 10.50 -9.63
N PRO A 224 24.90 10.03 -10.83
CA PRO A 224 24.75 10.82 -12.06
C PRO A 224 23.30 11.20 -12.37
N ALA A 225 22.35 10.28 -12.17
CA ALA A 225 20.93 10.55 -12.42
C ALA A 225 20.40 11.58 -11.41
N LEU A 226 20.69 11.44 -10.12
CA LEU A 226 20.28 12.40 -9.09
C LEU A 226 20.88 13.78 -9.32
N HIS A 227 22.10 13.86 -9.83
CA HIS A 227 22.75 15.12 -10.18
C HIS A 227 22.04 15.86 -11.31
N LEU A 228 21.62 15.15 -12.37
CA LEU A 228 20.81 15.71 -13.44
C LEU A 228 19.46 16.23 -12.90
N LEU A 229 18.80 15.45 -12.04
CA LEU A 229 17.54 15.86 -11.41
C LEU A 229 17.71 17.12 -10.54
N ALA A 230 18.84 17.25 -9.81
CA ALA A 230 19.15 18.44 -9.03
C ALA A 230 19.32 19.69 -9.91
N ARG A 231 19.78 19.51 -11.16
CA ARG A 231 19.92 20.56 -12.18
C ARG A 231 18.62 20.82 -12.97
N GLY A 232 17.50 20.20 -12.56
CA GLY A 232 16.22 20.34 -13.26
C GLY A 232 16.19 19.67 -14.64
N VAL A 233 17.05 18.67 -14.87
CA VAL A 233 17.06 17.87 -16.11
C VAL A 233 16.41 16.53 -15.83
N ASP A 234 15.22 16.30 -16.39
CA ASP A 234 14.44 15.09 -16.18
C ASP A 234 13.66 14.68 -17.44
N ASP A 235 14.32 13.94 -18.32
CA ASP A 235 13.76 13.47 -19.60
C ASP A 235 13.02 12.13 -19.49
N ARG A 236 12.77 11.64 -18.26
CA ARG A 236 12.04 10.36 -18.07
C ARG A 236 10.61 10.52 -18.61
N PRO A 237 10.16 9.64 -19.53
CA PRO A 237 8.80 9.70 -20.06
C PRO A 237 7.80 9.30 -18.99
N VAL A 238 6.59 9.89 -19.02
CA VAL A 238 5.45 9.32 -18.30
C VAL A 238 4.94 8.12 -19.09
N ALA A 239 4.90 6.95 -18.46
CA ALA A 239 4.50 5.70 -19.10
C ALA A 239 3.68 4.85 -18.13
N GLU A 240 2.77 4.02 -18.67
CA GLU A 240 2.06 3.05 -17.86
C GLU A 240 3.03 2.17 -17.05
N ARG A 241 2.61 1.80 -15.84
CA ARG A 241 3.48 1.04 -14.94
C ARG A 241 3.80 -0.32 -15.59
N ALA A 242 5.09 -0.58 -15.77
CA ALA A 242 5.55 -1.88 -16.22
C ALA A 242 5.09 -3.00 -15.26
N GLU A 243 4.86 -4.18 -15.83
CA GLU A 243 4.49 -5.37 -15.06
C GLU A 243 5.43 -5.62 -13.89
N ALA A 244 4.89 -6.22 -12.82
CA ALA A 244 5.67 -6.55 -11.65
C ALA A 244 6.83 -7.48 -12.02
N LYS A 245 8.06 -7.15 -11.60
CA LYS A 245 9.23 -8.04 -11.75
C LYS A 245 9.28 -9.12 -10.68
N GLN A 246 8.64 -8.86 -9.54
CA GLN A 246 8.58 -9.75 -8.40
C GLN A 246 7.31 -9.49 -7.58
N ILE A 247 6.88 -10.52 -6.87
CA ILE A 247 5.72 -10.51 -5.98
C ILE A 247 6.18 -11.03 -4.63
N SER A 248 5.88 -10.34 -3.54
CA SER A 248 6.28 -10.80 -2.22
C SER A 248 5.27 -10.46 -1.14
N SER A 249 5.36 -11.19 -0.03
CA SER A 249 4.67 -10.91 1.22
C SER A 249 5.68 -10.99 2.36
N GLU A 250 5.55 -10.11 3.35
CA GLU A 250 6.40 -10.14 4.54
C GLU A 250 5.61 -9.72 5.78
N SER A 251 6.04 -10.20 6.95
CA SER A 251 5.41 -9.90 8.22
C SER A 251 6.47 -9.62 9.30
N THR A 252 6.26 -8.52 10.03
CA THR A 252 7.05 -8.20 11.22
C THR A 252 6.33 -8.73 12.45
N PHE A 253 6.99 -9.60 13.21
CA PHE A 253 6.37 -10.23 14.37
C PHE A 253 6.37 -9.30 15.59
N ALA A 254 5.38 -9.45 16.47
CA ALA A 254 5.30 -8.70 17.72
C ALA A 254 6.46 -9.05 18.68
N VAL A 255 6.82 -10.33 18.71
CA VAL A 255 7.95 -10.90 19.45
C VAL A 255 8.90 -11.53 18.45
N ASP A 256 10.22 -11.40 18.68
CA ASP A 256 11.21 -11.99 17.79
C ASP A 256 11.14 -13.53 17.88
N LEU A 257 11.19 -14.21 16.74
CA LEU A 257 11.17 -15.67 16.64
C LEU A 257 12.58 -16.21 16.92
N THR A 258 12.67 -17.22 17.79
CA THR A 258 13.93 -17.71 18.35
C THR A 258 14.19 -19.19 18.03
N SER A 259 13.35 -19.81 17.21
CA SER A 259 13.49 -21.22 16.82
C SER A 259 13.05 -21.46 15.38
N LEU A 260 13.58 -22.52 14.78
CA LEU A 260 13.19 -22.94 13.43
C LEU A 260 11.73 -23.40 13.35
N GLU A 261 11.19 -23.99 14.42
CA GLU A 261 9.79 -24.39 14.51
C GLU A 261 8.85 -23.19 14.37
N GLN A 262 9.10 -22.12 15.13
CA GLN A 262 8.35 -20.86 15.00
C GLN A 262 8.43 -20.27 13.59
N LEU A 263 9.58 -20.36 12.90
CA LEU A 263 9.70 -19.89 11.52
C LEU A 263 8.89 -20.75 10.54
N ARG A 264 8.83 -22.07 10.74
CA ARG A 264 8.05 -22.99 9.91
C ARG A 264 6.55 -22.74 10.05
N GLU A 265 6.07 -22.49 11.26
CA GLU A 265 4.68 -22.10 11.48
C GLU A 265 4.37 -20.73 10.86
N ALA A 266 5.31 -19.79 10.95
CA ALA A 266 5.12 -18.44 10.46
C ALA A 266 5.22 -18.30 8.93
N ILE A 267 6.00 -19.16 8.24
CA ILE A 267 6.24 -19.03 6.81
C ILE A 267 5.01 -19.39 5.96
N ASP A 268 4.21 -20.35 6.39
CA ASP A 268 3.07 -20.86 5.62
C ASP A 268 2.03 -19.78 5.29
N PRO A 269 1.48 -19.02 6.26
CA PRO A 269 0.55 -17.95 5.93
C PRO A 269 1.20 -16.83 5.10
N ILE A 270 2.50 -16.59 5.22
CA ILE A 270 3.21 -15.58 4.44
C ILE A 270 3.37 -16.03 2.98
N ALA A 271 3.74 -17.29 2.77
CA ALA A 271 3.89 -17.90 1.46
C ALA A 271 2.54 -17.99 0.73
N GLU A 272 1.47 -18.37 1.44
CA GLU A 272 0.10 -18.37 0.93
C GLU A 272 -0.31 -16.98 0.43
N HIS A 273 -0.09 -15.92 1.22
CA HIS A 273 -0.38 -14.56 0.78
C HIS A 273 0.45 -14.13 -0.44
N ALA A 274 1.73 -14.51 -0.51
CA ALA A 274 2.54 -14.25 -1.69
C ALA A 274 2.01 -15.03 -2.91
N HIS A 275 1.51 -16.24 -2.71
CA HIS A 275 1.00 -17.13 -3.75
C HIS A 275 -0.33 -16.64 -4.30
N GLN A 276 -1.27 -16.22 -3.46
CA GLN A 276 -2.51 -15.58 -3.91
C GLN A 276 -2.25 -14.34 -4.77
N ARG A 277 -1.20 -13.58 -4.44
CA ARG A 277 -0.77 -12.43 -5.27
C ARG A 277 -0.17 -12.88 -6.60
N LEU A 278 0.56 -13.99 -6.63
CA LEU A 278 1.07 -14.60 -7.86
C LEU A 278 -0.08 -15.07 -8.76
N LEU A 279 -1.09 -15.73 -8.20
CA LEU A 279 -2.28 -16.15 -8.96
C LEU A 279 -3.02 -14.97 -9.58
N ARG A 280 -3.16 -13.86 -8.84
CA ARG A 280 -3.77 -12.62 -9.37
C ARG A 280 -2.94 -11.94 -10.45
N ASP A 281 -1.62 -12.07 -10.41
CA ASP A 281 -0.72 -11.56 -11.47
C ASP A 281 -0.84 -12.40 -12.75
N GLY A 282 -1.19 -13.69 -12.62
CA GLY A 282 -1.46 -14.55 -13.77
C GLY A 282 -0.22 -15.17 -14.41
N ARG A 283 0.96 -15.10 -13.77
CA ARG A 283 2.19 -15.75 -14.23
C ARG A 283 2.68 -16.82 -13.27
N GLY A 284 3.50 -17.75 -13.77
CA GLY A 284 4.27 -18.68 -12.94
C GLY A 284 5.56 -18.04 -12.43
N ALA A 285 6.07 -18.50 -11.29
CA ALA A 285 7.34 -18.03 -10.72
C ALA A 285 8.43 -19.08 -10.85
N ARG A 286 9.66 -18.63 -11.15
CA ARG A 286 10.83 -19.51 -11.24
C ARG A 286 11.71 -19.42 -10.00
N THR A 287 11.80 -18.26 -9.37
CA THR A 287 12.70 -18.03 -8.23
C THR A 287 11.91 -17.74 -6.97
N VAL A 288 12.17 -18.49 -5.92
CA VAL A 288 11.65 -18.25 -4.57
C VAL A 288 12.76 -17.60 -3.74
N THR A 289 12.41 -16.55 -3.00
CA THR A 289 13.32 -15.81 -2.13
C THR A 289 12.72 -15.73 -0.73
N VAL A 290 13.51 -16.09 0.28
CA VAL A 290 13.19 -15.90 1.69
C VAL A 290 14.06 -14.80 2.26
N LYS A 291 13.42 -13.83 2.88
CA LYS A 291 14.04 -12.69 3.55
C LYS A 291 13.84 -12.83 5.06
N LEU A 292 14.94 -12.76 5.80
CA LEU A 292 14.96 -12.78 7.26
C LEU A 292 15.58 -11.48 7.76
N LYS A 293 14.81 -10.67 8.49
CA LYS A 293 15.35 -9.52 9.20
C LYS A 293 15.54 -9.89 10.66
N LYS A 294 16.75 -9.75 11.17
CA LYS A 294 17.10 -10.08 12.55
C LYS A 294 16.69 -8.98 13.54
N ALA A 295 16.76 -9.29 14.83
CA ALA A 295 16.51 -8.34 15.92
C ALA A 295 17.48 -7.13 15.92
N ASP A 296 18.68 -7.28 15.37
CA ASP A 296 19.66 -6.21 15.16
C ASP A 296 19.40 -5.36 13.89
N MET A 297 18.26 -5.59 13.22
CA MET A 297 17.84 -4.98 11.95
C MET A 297 18.64 -5.35 10.70
N SER A 298 19.70 -6.15 10.81
CA SER A 298 20.39 -6.68 9.63
C SER A 298 19.53 -7.72 8.90
N THR A 299 19.69 -7.79 7.57
CA THR A 299 18.84 -8.59 6.69
C THR A 299 19.66 -9.69 6.03
N LEU A 300 19.14 -10.91 6.07
CA LEU A 300 19.64 -12.08 5.36
C LEU A 300 18.62 -12.47 4.28
N THR A 301 19.11 -12.81 3.08
CA THR A 301 18.26 -13.22 1.97
C THR A 301 18.81 -14.52 1.38
N ARG A 302 17.93 -15.50 1.18
CA ARG A 302 18.23 -16.78 0.54
C ARG A 302 17.28 -16.97 -0.63
N SER A 303 17.78 -17.37 -1.78
CA SER A 303 16.93 -17.66 -2.95
C SER A 303 17.27 -19.01 -3.57
N ALA A 304 16.29 -19.62 -4.21
CA ALA A 304 16.46 -20.79 -5.06
C ALA A 304 15.62 -20.62 -6.32
N THR A 305 16.17 -21.09 -7.45
CA THR A 305 15.53 -21.02 -8.76
C THR A 305 15.19 -22.42 -9.21
N LEU A 306 13.93 -22.64 -9.56
CA LEU A 306 13.39 -23.87 -10.11
C LEU A 306 13.73 -23.99 -11.61
N PRO A 307 13.74 -25.21 -12.17
CA PRO A 307 14.04 -25.40 -13.59
C PRO A 307 13.04 -24.69 -14.51
N TYR A 308 11.76 -24.72 -14.16
CA TYR A 308 10.64 -24.12 -14.88
C TYR A 308 9.82 -23.20 -13.95
N ALA A 309 8.98 -22.35 -14.55
CA ALA A 309 8.08 -21.47 -13.81
C ALA A 309 6.81 -22.24 -13.41
N THR A 310 6.41 -22.14 -12.14
CA THR A 310 5.26 -22.86 -11.60
C THR A 310 4.33 -21.94 -10.79
N THR A 311 3.06 -22.33 -10.69
CA THR A 311 2.08 -21.77 -9.74
C THR A 311 1.66 -22.79 -8.68
N GLU A 312 2.30 -23.95 -8.65
CA GLU A 312 1.94 -25.04 -7.74
C GLU A 312 2.35 -24.66 -6.29
N PRO A 313 1.39 -24.52 -5.36
CA PRO A 313 1.66 -23.98 -4.03
C PRO A 313 2.57 -24.89 -3.22
N GLY A 314 2.46 -26.22 -3.36
CA GLY A 314 3.29 -27.19 -2.66
C GLY A 314 4.77 -27.03 -2.99
N ALA A 315 5.15 -26.98 -4.28
CA ALA A 315 6.52 -26.71 -4.70
C ALA A 315 7.05 -25.37 -4.17
N LEU A 316 6.28 -24.29 -4.31
CA LEU A 316 6.73 -22.96 -3.89
C LEU A 316 6.94 -22.87 -2.37
N VAL A 317 6.01 -23.41 -1.58
CA VAL A 317 6.10 -23.46 -0.11
C VAL A 317 7.24 -24.37 0.35
N ALA A 318 7.42 -25.53 -0.29
CA ALA A 318 8.51 -26.44 0.02
C ALA A 318 9.89 -25.78 -0.18
N VAL A 319 10.07 -25.05 -1.30
CA VAL A 319 11.30 -24.29 -1.54
C VAL A 319 11.48 -23.19 -0.50
N ALA A 320 10.43 -22.44 -0.17
CA ALA A 320 10.49 -21.39 0.84
C ALA A 320 10.93 -21.96 2.22
N ARG A 321 10.34 -23.07 2.65
CA ARG A 321 10.70 -23.76 3.90
C ARG A 321 12.17 -24.21 3.91
N ARG A 322 12.69 -24.72 2.79
CA ARG A 322 14.10 -25.13 2.65
C ARG A 322 15.09 -23.96 2.76
N LEU A 323 14.65 -22.73 2.46
CA LEU A 323 15.49 -21.54 2.52
C LEU A 323 15.57 -20.89 3.91
N LEU A 324 14.82 -21.41 4.89
CA LEU A 324 14.88 -20.96 6.28
C LEU A 324 16.26 -21.25 6.91
N LEU A 325 16.64 -20.40 7.86
CA LEU A 325 17.85 -20.52 8.67
C LEU A 325 17.45 -20.55 10.15
N ASP A 326 18.10 -21.40 10.96
CA ASP A 326 17.75 -21.54 12.38
C ASP A 326 18.14 -20.27 13.16
N PRO A 327 17.19 -19.58 13.82
CA PRO A 327 17.48 -18.41 14.65
C PRO A 327 18.50 -18.66 15.78
N ARG A 328 18.72 -19.93 16.18
CA ARG A 328 19.75 -20.29 17.16
C ARG A 328 21.16 -20.08 16.64
N GLU A 329 21.36 -20.14 15.32
CA GLU A 329 22.66 -19.97 14.67
C GLU A 329 22.89 -18.53 14.21
N ILE A 330 21.84 -17.87 13.71
CA ILE A 330 21.95 -16.54 13.09
C ILE A 330 21.44 -15.40 13.97
N GLY A 331 20.79 -15.73 15.09
CA GLY A 331 20.14 -14.79 16.01
C GLY A 331 18.62 -14.66 15.79
N PRO A 332 17.89 -14.04 16.74
CA PRO A 332 16.43 -13.93 16.69
C PRO A 332 15.93 -13.17 15.46
N ILE A 333 14.82 -13.65 14.89
CA ILE A 333 14.20 -13.11 13.67
C ILE A 333 13.01 -12.22 14.00
N ARG A 334 13.06 -10.98 13.51
CA ARG A 334 12.03 -9.97 13.67
C ARG A 334 11.01 -9.95 12.53
N LEU A 335 11.45 -10.20 11.30
CA LEU A 335 10.59 -10.21 10.12
C LEU A 335 10.97 -11.36 9.20
N LEU A 336 9.96 -12.02 8.67
CA LEU A 336 10.06 -13.07 7.65
C LEU A 336 9.30 -12.62 6.41
N GLY A 337 9.88 -12.85 5.23
CA GLY A 337 9.25 -12.56 3.95
C GLY A 337 9.51 -13.65 2.93
N VAL A 338 8.54 -13.87 2.06
CA VAL A 338 8.61 -14.79 0.91
C VAL A 338 8.35 -13.97 -0.35
N GLY A 339 9.19 -14.17 -1.37
CA GLY A 339 9.09 -13.49 -2.66
C GLY A 339 9.26 -14.46 -3.82
N PHE A 340 8.57 -14.13 -4.91
CA PHE A 340 8.54 -14.84 -6.17
C PHE A 340 9.03 -13.91 -7.28
N SER A 341 9.98 -14.38 -8.09
CA SER A 341 10.53 -13.64 -9.22
C SER A 341 10.87 -14.59 -10.37
N GLY A 342 11.38 -14.04 -11.48
CA GLY A 342 11.49 -14.79 -12.73
C GLY A 342 10.11 -15.20 -13.25
N LEU A 343 9.18 -14.23 -13.25
CA LEU A 343 7.78 -14.44 -13.61
C LEU A 343 7.64 -14.71 -15.12
N SER A 344 6.82 -15.68 -15.50
CA SER A 344 6.66 -16.15 -16.89
C SER A 344 5.22 -16.59 -17.18
N ASP A 345 4.71 -16.24 -18.37
CA ASP A 345 3.43 -16.71 -18.90
C ASP A 345 3.47 -18.19 -19.31
N VAL A 346 4.66 -18.68 -19.68
CA VAL A 346 4.88 -20.09 -19.96
C VAL A 346 4.91 -20.83 -18.63
N ARG A 347 3.74 -21.38 -18.27
CA ARG A 347 3.55 -22.27 -17.13
C ARG A 347 3.78 -23.69 -17.62
N GLN A 348 4.68 -24.41 -16.98
CA GLN A 348 4.77 -25.85 -17.20
C GLN A 348 4.43 -26.52 -15.87
N GLU A 349 3.32 -27.24 -15.85
CA GLU A 349 2.99 -28.09 -14.71
C GLU A 349 3.95 -29.28 -14.72
N SER A 350 4.49 -29.62 -13.54
CA SER A 350 5.34 -30.81 -13.41
C SER A 350 4.50 -32.02 -13.78
N LEU A 351 4.95 -32.80 -14.78
CA LEU A 351 4.31 -34.07 -15.13
C LEU A 351 4.51 -35.14 -14.04
N PHE A 352 5.41 -34.91 -13.07
CA PHE A 352 5.73 -35.83 -11.98
C PHE A 352 6.10 -35.08 -10.67
N PRO A 353 5.13 -34.53 -9.92
CA PRO A 353 5.38 -33.79 -8.68
C PRO A 353 6.15 -34.60 -7.63
N ASP A 354 5.90 -35.91 -7.59
CA ASP A 354 6.46 -36.85 -6.60
C ASP A 354 7.94 -37.18 -6.83
N LEU A 355 8.48 -36.94 -8.04
CA LEU A 355 9.86 -37.26 -8.40
C LEU A 355 10.84 -36.09 -8.17
N GLU A 356 10.34 -34.88 -7.96
CA GLU A 356 11.17 -33.66 -7.83
C GLU A 356 11.38 -33.22 -6.37
N LEU A 357 10.67 -33.81 -5.42
CA LEU A 357 10.86 -33.64 -3.97
C LEU A 357 11.65 -34.83 -3.40
N PRO A 358 12.94 -34.69 -3.02
CA PRO A 358 13.63 -35.77 -2.34
C PRO A 358 13.10 -35.88 -0.90
N GLY A 359 12.23 -36.87 -0.64
CA GLY A 359 11.97 -37.37 0.71
C GLY A 359 10.51 -37.49 1.17
N GLN A 360 9.54 -37.88 0.33
CA GLN A 360 8.25 -38.38 0.84
C GLN A 360 8.07 -39.87 0.53
N GLU A 361 7.83 -40.68 1.57
CA GLU A 361 7.46 -42.08 1.41
C GLU A 361 6.03 -42.22 0.83
N PRO A 362 5.79 -43.23 -0.02
CA PRO A 362 4.53 -43.38 -0.72
C PRO A 362 3.50 -44.12 0.15
N GLY A 363 2.32 -43.52 0.34
CA GLY A 363 1.18 -44.29 0.82
C GLY A 363 0.02 -43.50 1.43
N ARG A 364 -0.86 -42.96 0.60
CA ARG A 364 -2.32 -43.24 0.58
C ARG A 364 -3.04 -42.22 -0.32
N GLN A 365 -3.36 -42.68 -1.52
CA GLN A 365 -4.38 -42.06 -2.37
C GLN A 365 -5.76 -42.46 -1.84
N SER A 366 -6.65 -41.49 -1.67
CA SER A 366 -8.08 -41.66 -1.88
C SER A 366 -8.65 -40.34 -2.40
N VAL A 367 -9.12 -40.41 -3.63
CA VAL A 367 -9.74 -39.39 -4.45
C VAL A 367 -11.18 -39.18 -3.96
N GLU A 368 -11.66 -37.93 -3.87
CA GLU A 368 -12.92 -37.48 -4.47
C GLU A 368 -13.26 -36.01 -4.15
N THR A 369 -13.29 -35.23 -5.24
CA THR A 369 -14.20 -34.11 -5.57
C THR A 369 -14.39 -32.95 -4.60
N ALA A 370 -13.74 -31.82 -4.93
CA ALA A 370 -14.15 -30.48 -4.49
C ALA A 370 -14.06 -29.50 -5.68
N ALA A 371 -14.86 -29.76 -6.72
CA ALA A 371 -15.22 -28.77 -7.72
C ALA A 371 -16.74 -28.57 -7.57
N GLU A 372 -17.16 -27.49 -6.89
CA GLU A 372 -18.51 -26.88 -6.92
C GLU A 372 -18.80 -25.84 -5.81
N ALA A 373 -17.80 -25.16 -5.22
CA ALA A 373 -18.08 -24.16 -4.18
C ALA A 373 -17.33 -22.85 -4.40
N MET A 374 -17.81 -22.01 -5.32
CA MET A 374 -17.55 -20.56 -5.27
C MET A 374 -18.58 -19.64 -5.98
N PHE A 375 -19.68 -20.16 -6.53
CA PHE A 375 -20.79 -19.35 -7.05
C PHE A 375 -22.16 -19.85 -6.59
N ALA A 376 -22.37 -19.92 -5.26
CA ALA A 376 -23.70 -19.96 -4.66
C ALA A 376 -23.62 -19.47 -3.20
N ALA A 377 -23.70 -18.17 -2.99
CA ALA A 377 -23.86 -17.60 -1.65
C ALA A 377 -25.08 -16.66 -1.65
N GLY A 378 -26.25 -17.26 -1.39
CA GLY A 378 -27.37 -16.56 -0.79
C GLY A 378 -27.07 -16.18 0.67
N PRO A 379 -27.96 -15.43 1.33
CA PRO A 379 -27.66 -14.72 2.57
C PRO A 379 -27.71 -15.66 3.77
N ASP A 380 -26.62 -16.40 4.02
CA ASP A 380 -26.31 -17.02 5.31
C ASP A 380 -24.84 -17.47 5.32
N ALA A 381 -23.93 -16.51 5.47
CA ALA A 381 -22.51 -16.77 5.72
C ALA A 381 -21.96 -15.75 6.72
N ALA A 382 -22.47 -15.83 7.96
CA ALA A 382 -21.89 -15.13 9.08
C ALA A 382 -20.49 -15.70 9.40
N GLY A 383 -19.46 -14.85 9.26
CA GLY A 383 -18.25 -14.90 10.08
C GLY A 383 -17.20 -15.97 9.77
N ARG A 384 -16.48 -15.84 8.64
CA ARG A 384 -15.07 -16.27 8.60
C ARG A 384 -14.18 -15.10 8.19
N ARG A 385 -13.29 -14.76 9.12
CA ARG A 385 -12.33 -13.65 9.04
C ARG A 385 -11.33 -13.94 7.93
N ILE A 386 -11.25 -13.04 6.95
CA ILE A 386 -10.19 -12.99 5.94
C ILE A 386 -9.44 -11.68 6.16
N GLY A 387 -8.15 -11.78 6.51
CA GLY A 387 -7.18 -10.69 6.53
C GLY A 387 -7.12 -9.86 7.82
N ASP A 388 -6.08 -10.09 8.63
CA ASP A 388 -5.15 -9.08 9.16
C ASP A 388 -4.53 -9.50 10.52
N ASP A 389 -3.20 -9.34 10.60
CA ASP A 389 -2.30 -9.61 11.73
C ASP A 389 -2.34 -11.04 12.31
N ALA A 390 -1.56 -11.94 11.69
CA ALA A 390 -1.07 -13.15 12.33
C ALA A 390 -0.12 -12.78 13.49
N GLY A 391 -0.69 -12.54 14.67
CA GLY A 391 0.09 -12.15 15.84
C GLY A 391 -0.71 -11.88 17.12
N TRP A 392 -1.75 -12.66 17.44
CA TRP A 392 -2.17 -12.94 18.83
C TRP A 392 -3.27 -14.02 18.84
N ARG A 393 -2.92 -15.23 19.26
CA ARG A 393 -3.88 -16.18 19.84
C ARG A 393 -3.25 -16.86 21.04
N VAL A 394 -3.47 -16.26 22.21
CA VAL A 394 -3.65 -16.99 23.47
C VAL A 394 -4.77 -16.27 24.22
N GLY A 395 -5.89 -16.97 24.45
CA GLY A 395 -7.05 -16.51 25.21
C GLY A 395 -8.35 -16.49 24.40
N ASP A 396 -9.27 -17.38 24.75
CA ASP A 396 -10.64 -17.46 24.24
C ASP A 396 -11.48 -16.23 24.59
N ASP A 397 -11.45 -15.20 23.74
CA ASP A 397 -12.57 -14.24 23.65
C ASP A 397 -12.67 -13.66 22.24
N VAL A 398 -13.74 -14.02 21.53
CA VAL A 398 -14.08 -13.51 20.19
C VAL A 398 -14.71 -12.12 20.35
N GLY A 399 -13.88 -11.13 20.69
CA GLY A 399 -14.31 -9.76 20.94
C GLY A 399 -14.16 -8.81 19.75
N TRP A 400 -15.02 -7.79 19.71
CA TRP A 400 -14.90 -6.61 18.84
C TRP A 400 -13.63 -5.81 19.14
N ARG A 401 -13.05 -5.16 18.13
CA ARG A 401 -11.89 -4.27 18.23
C ARG A 401 -12.24 -2.87 17.74
N VAL A 402 -11.51 -1.87 18.24
CA VAL A 402 -11.66 -0.49 17.76
C VAL A 402 -11.35 -0.43 16.26
N GLY A 403 -12.27 0.14 15.50
CA GLY A 403 -12.18 0.27 14.04
C GLY A 403 -12.82 -0.87 13.26
N ASP A 404 -13.29 -1.94 13.91
CA ASP A 404 -14.07 -2.99 13.24
C ASP A 404 -15.36 -2.38 12.67
N ASP A 405 -15.67 -2.75 11.42
CA ASP A 405 -16.91 -2.36 10.74
C ASP A 405 -18.04 -3.35 11.10
N VAL A 406 -19.21 -2.79 11.44
CA VAL A 406 -20.34 -3.53 12.02
C VAL A 406 -21.65 -3.08 11.41
N VAL A 407 -22.61 -3.99 11.30
CA VAL A 407 -23.98 -3.66 10.89
C VAL A 407 -24.94 -3.98 12.03
N HIS A 408 -25.85 -3.05 12.29
CA HIS A 408 -26.96 -3.25 13.22
C HIS A 408 -28.27 -3.34 12.45
N ARG A 409 -29.14 -4.27 12.85
CA ARG A 409 -30.41 -4.56 12.15
C ARG A 409 -31.24 -3.31 11.84
N GLU A 410 -31.29 -2.36 12.76
CA GLU A 410 -32.08 -1.13 12.62
C GLU A 410 -31.25 0.12 12.29
N LEU A 411 -29.98 0.16 12.69
CA LEU A 411 -29.16 1.38 12.61
C LEU A 411 -28.25 1.37 11.38
N GLY A 412 -28.21 0.25 10.64
CA GLY A 412 -27.40 0.09 9.45
C GLY A 412 -25.92 -0.07 9.77
N HIS A 413 -25.08 0.39 8.84
CA HIS A 413 -23.64 0.25 8.93
C HIS A 413 -23.02 1.23 9.93
N GLY A 414 -21.97 0.79 10.61
CA GLY A 414 -21.24 1.54 11.60
C GLY A 414 -19.86 0.95 11.87
N TRP A 415 -19.21 1.47 12.90
CA TRP A 415 -17.88 1.06 13.30
C TRP A 415 -17.71 1.11 14.82
N VAL A 416 -16.87 0.24 15.35
CA VAL A 416 -16.60 0.11 16.79
C VAL A 416 -15.67 1.23 17.25
N GLN A 417 -16.15 2.08 18.18
CA GLN A 417 -15.35 3.13 18.81
C GLN A 417 -14.59 2.63 20.05
N GLY A 418 -15.12 1.60 20.72
CA GLY A 418 -14.56 1.02 21.93
C GLY A 418 -15.19 -0.33 22.25
N ALA A 419 -14.38 -1.26 22.75
CA ALA A 419 -14.84 -2.59 23.16
C ALA A 419 -14.07 -3.05 24.41
N GLY A 420 -14.75 -3.74 25.31
CA GLY A 420 -14.18 -4.27 26.55
C GLY A 420 -15.21 -4.36 27.67
N HIS A 421 -14.88 -5.06 28.75
CA HIS A 421 -15.75 -5.23 29.92
C HIS A 421 -17.16 -5.77 29.58
N GLY A 422 -17.26 -6.66 28.60
CA GLY A 422 -18.54 -7.25 28.17
C GLY A 422 -19.44 -6.32 27.34
N VAL A 423 -18.98 -5.13 26.96
CA VAL A 423 -19.74 -4.20 26.12
C VAL A 423 -18.95 -3.74 24.88
N VAL A 424 -19.69 -3.34 23.86
CA VAL A 424 -19.18 -2.73 22.63
C VAL A 424 -19.92 -1.43 22.38
N THR A 425 -19.17 -0.35 22.10
CA THR A 425 -19.73 0.93 21.67
C THR A 425 -19.45 1.12 20.19
N ALA A 426 -20.51 1.16 19.38
CA ALA A 426 -20.45 1.35 17.95
C ALA A 426 -21.11 2.67 17.55
N ARG A 427 -20.60 3.30 16.49
CA ARG A 427 -21.17 4.49 15.87
C ARG A 427 -21.66 4.14 14.47
N PHE A 428 -22.90 4.46 14.17
CA PHE A 428 -23.56 4.09 12.92
C PHE A 428 -23.52 5.26 11.95
N GLU A 429 -22.55 5.23 11.05
CA GLU A 429 -22.29 6.29 10.07
C GLU A 429 -21.55 5.71 8.86
N THR A 430 -21.74 6.36 7.71
CA THR A 430 -21.10 6.06 6.43
C THR A 430 -20.81 7.36 5.70
N ARG A 431 -20.14 7.30 4.54
CA ARG A 431 -19.96 8.47 3.68
C ARG A 431 -21.30 9.15 3.35
N GLY A 432 -22.35 8.38 3.02
CA GLY A 432 -23.63 8.92 2.58
C GLY A 432 -24.61 9.28 3.70
N SER A 433 -24.60 8.55 4.82
CA SER A 433 -25.49 8.85 5.95
C SER A 433 -25.05 10.06 6.79
N GLY A 434 -23.77 10.45 6.71
CA GLY A 434 -23.23 11.55 7.52
C GLY A 434 -22.99 11.12 8.98
N PRO A 435 -22.70 12.08 9.90
CA PRO A 435 -22.47 11.77 11.31
C PRO A 435 -23.72 11.15 11.96
N GLY A 436 -23.58 9.96 12.53
CA GLY A 436 -24.70 9.25 13.15
C GLY A 436 -24.53 8.96 14.65
N PRO A 437 -25.49 8.24 15.26
CA PRO A 437 -25.51 8.01 16.70
C PRO A 437 -24.44 6.99 17.13
N ALA A 438 -23.92 7.17 18.35
CA ALA A 438 -23.18 6.14 19.06
C ALA A 438 -24.10 5.41 20.04
N ARG A 439 -24.02 4.08 20.08
CA ARG A 439 -24.78 3.22 20.99
C ARG A 439 -23.86 2.16 21.60
N THR A 440 -24.15 1.79 22.84
CA THR A 440 -23.44 0.73 23.57
C THR A 440 -24.33 -0.48 23.71
N PHE A 441 -23.78 -1.65 23.41
CA PHE A 441 -24.47 -2.94 23.44
C PHE A 441 -23.68 -3.94 24.29
N PRO A 442 -24.34 -5.00 24.80
CA PRO A 442 -23.63 -6.20 25.25
C PRO A 442 -22.78 -6.77 24.11
N ALA A 443 -21.55 -7.20 24.39
CA ALA A 443 -20.58 -7.62 23.37
C ALA A 443 -21.06 -8.81 22.51
N GLY A 444 -21.88 -9.70 23.09
CA GLY A 444 -22.48 -10.86 22.42
C GLY A 444 -23.90 -10.65 21.92
N THR A 445 -24.37 -9.39 21.73
CA THR A 445 -25.71 -9.15 21.19
C THR A 445 -25.86 -9.74 19.78
N ALA A 446 -27.05 -10.27 19.47
CA ALA A 446 -27.40 -10.73 18.12
C ALA A 446 -27.76 -9.58 17.17
N ASP A 447 -27.97 -8.37 17.71
CA ASP A 447 -28.35 -7.20 16.91
C ASP A 447 -27.16 -6.60 16.13
N LEU A 448 -25.93 -7.03 16.43
CA LEU A 448 -24.70 -6.54 15.82
C LEU A 448 -23.94 -7.68 15.14
N SER A 449 -23.60 -7.51 13.86
CA SER A 449 -22.78 -8.46 13.10
C SER A 449 -21.66 -7.73 12.34
N ALA A 450 -20.66 -8.49 11.87
CA ALA A 450 -19.55 -7.92 11.13
C ALA A 450 -20.03 -7.43 9.76
N ALA A 451 -19.64 -6.22 9.37
CA ALA A 451 -20.02 -5.65 8.08
C ALA A 451 -18.89 -5.75 7.05
N ASN A 452 -19.26 -5.69 5.78
CA ASN A 452 -18.29 -5.44 4.71
C ASN A 452 -17.82 -3.99 4.79
N PRO A 453 -16.53 -3.73 5.03
CA PRO A 453 -16.02 -2.36 5.20
C PRO A 453 -16.21 -1.49 3.95
N VAL A 454 -16.30 -2.08 2.75
CA VAL A 454 -16.55 -1.36 1.48
C VAL A 454 -17.89 -0.63 1.49
N ASP A 455 -18.89 -1.15 2.21
CA ASP A 455 -20.22 -0.54 2.31
C ASP A 455 -20.17 0.83 3.00
N SER A 456 -19.10 1.14 3.73
CA SER A 456 -18.90 2.48 4.34
C SER A 456 -18.64 3.59 3.33
N LEU A 457 -18.22 3.23 2.11
CA LEU A 457 -18.02 4.17 0.99
C LEU A 457 -19.34 4.65 0.40
N ASP A 458 -20.42 3.87 0.55
CA ASP A 458 -21.74 4.17 -0.02
C ASP A 458 -21.66 4.55 -1.52
N TRP A 459 -21.11 3.62 -2.30
CA TRP A 459 -20.88 3.74 -3.73
C TRP A 459 -21.50 2.57 -4.51
N PRO A 460 -22.83 2.34 -4.37
CA PRO A 460 -23.47 1.13 -4.89
C PRO A 460 -23.26 0.94 -6.40
N ASP A 461 -23.40 2.00 -7.20
CA ASP A 461 -23.24 1.92 -8.66
C ASP A 461 -21.82 1.51 -9.08
N TYR A 462 -20.81 2.08 -8.42
CA TYR A 462 -19.42 1.81 -8.74
C TYR A 462 -18.99 0.43 -8.26
N VAL A 463 -19.37 0.05 -7.05
CA VAL A 463 -19.07 -1.28 -6.50
C VAL A 463 -19.79 -2.38 -7.29
N GLY A 464 -21.05 -2.14 -7.68
CA GLY A 464 -21.80 -3.05 -8.56
C GLY A 464 -21.13 -3.24 -9.92
N ALA A 465 -20.67 -2.16 -10.56
CA ALA A 465 -19.94 -2.25 -11.84
C ALA A 465 -18.64 -3.06 -11.73
N LEU A 466 -17.91 -2.96 -10.61
CA LEU A 466 -16.71 -3.75 -10.38
C LEU A 466 -17.01 -5.26 -10.33
N GLN A 467 -18.13 -5.65 -9.71
CA GLN A 467 -18.54 -7.05 -9.60
C GLN A 467 -18.93 -7.65 -10.97
N VAL A 468 -19.56 -6.88 -11.85
CA VAL A 468 -19.95 -7.33 -13.20
C VAL A 468 -18.74 -7.43 -14.14
N SER A 469 -17.70 -6.62 -13.93
CA SER A 469 -16.49 -6.60 -14.75
C SER A 469 -15.47 -7.72 -14.43
N ALA A 470 -15.72 -8.54 -13.40
CA ALA A 470 -14.93 -9.74 -13.16
C ALA A 470 -15.27 -10.78 -14.24
N PRO A 471 -14.28 -11.44 -14.88
CA PRO A 471 -14.57 -12.45 -15.89
C PRO A 471 -15.50 -13.52 -15.28
N PRO A 472 -16.51 -14.01 -16.03
CA PRO A 472 -17.29 -15.13 -15.58
C PRO A 472 -16.34 -16.29 -15.28
N ALA A 473 -16.50 -16.94 -14.14
CA ALA A 473 -15.88 -18.24 -13.94
C ALA A 473 -16.41 -19.13 -15.05
N ASP A 474 -15.51 -19.60 -15.92
CA ASP A 474 -15.88 -20.50 -17.01
C ASP A 474 -16.61 -21.69 -16.41
N ASP A 475 -17.88 -21.78 -16.77
CA ASP A 475 -18.77 -22.90 -16.56
C ASP A 475 -18.25 -24.04 -17.46
N VAL A 476 -17.36 -24.88 -16.92
CA VAL A 476 -16.92 -26.09 -17.61
C VAL A 476 -18.06 -27.09 -17.49
N GLY A 477 -18.98 -26.98 -18.45
CA GLY A 477 -20.02 -27.97 -18.68
C GLY A 477 -19.45 -29.33 -19.06
N ASP A 478 -20.11 -30.36 -18.53
CA ASP A 478 -19.90 -31.78 -18.79
C ASP A 478 -19.72 -32.13 -20.27
N GLY A 479 -18.71 -32.97 -20.54
CA GLY A 479 -18.46 -33.62 -21.82
C GLY A 479 -17.52 -34.81 -21.66
#